data_AF-A0A1Y2ZWN4-F1
#
_entry.id   AF-A0A1Y2ZWN4-F1
#
_cell.length_a   1.000
_cell.length_b   1.000
_cell.length_c   1.000
_cell.angle_alpha   90.00
_cell.angle_beta   90.00
_cell.angle_gamma   90.00
#
_symmetry.space_group_name_H-M   'P 1'
#
loop_
_entity.id
_entity.type
_entity.pdbx_description
1 polymer ?
#
loop_
_entity_poly.entity_id
_entity_poly.type
_entity_poly.pdbx_seq_one_letter_code
_entity_poly.pdbx_strand_id
1 'polypeptide(L)'
;MDNIRFILVVTFAMLVFMLYQAWEIDYGPKAPVAQEASTSINVESLPTTSGTPAEAGTHGETPSTTTPVIALPVANKTIKVKTDVIALEIDVKGGSIVNLDLLNYPVEKANTTVNKLRSLVGMSIPEINTAPVRLFNTDQAKLFIAQSGFITEKDSASAPNHDSVFGSQQDSYTLPEGQDSLSVPLTWTDNNGLVVTKVFTFKRGSYAIALDQSIQNNTGKAWSGRQYSQLLRVPNTQGKGNMLTGGMRAYDGGVVYTEKNKYQKVSFDDMSEEALKVTTTGGWAAMIQHYFASAWVPPADQENNLYSKELKDGRYLIGSYSPSMTVQNNATMQFSAQLFAGPKIQPVMEKVATGLELTVDYSVLTFVGKPIYWLLNKIHSFVGNWGFAIIGVTMCIKLLFFPLSQASFKSMAKMRKIQPRLKELQDRFKDDRPRFNTEMMALYKTEKVNPLGGCLPILIQIPVFMALYWVLSETVEFRQAPFLLWIQDLSIEDPFYLLPIVMGISMKIQQGLNPAPIDPIQAKVMKMFPIVFTVFFLFFPAGLVLYWVINNTLSIIQQTIITKQIEKAP
;
A
#
# COMPACT_ATOMS: atom_id res chain seq x y z
N MET A 1 31.92 17.50 -26.90
CA MET A 1 31.15 18.53 -26.18
C MET A 1 29.67 18.16 -26.06
N ASP A 2 29.29 16.91 -26.37
CA ASP A 2 27.90 16.48 -26.48
C ASP A 2 27.29 15.91 -25.18
N ASN A 3 28.11 15.61 -24.17
CA ASN A 3 27.60 15.04 -22.91
C ASN A 3 27.33 16.07 -21.80
N ILE A 4 27.84 17.30 -21.92
CA ILE A 4 27.27 18.44 -21.17
C ILE A 4 25.85 18.68 -21.67
N ARG A 5 25.59 18.53 -22.98
CA ARG A 5 24.23 18.63 -23.52
C ARG A 5 23.35 17.52 -22.99
N PHE A 6 23.80 16.27 -22.89
CA PHE A 6 23.00 15.21 -22.27
C PHE A 6 22.69 15.48 -20.79
N ILE A 7 23.67 15.87 -19.98
CA ILE A 7 23.43 16.23 -18.57
C ILE A 7 22.54 17.46 -18.46
N LEU A 8 22.77 18.51 -19.26
CA LEU A 8 21.91 19.68 -19.30
C LEU A 8 20.51 19.32 -19.78
N VAL A 9 20.34 18.39 -20.71
CA VAL A 9 19.02 17.92 -21.19
C VAL A 9 18.33 17.09 -20.13
N VAL A 10 19.02 16.21 -19.40
CA VAL A 10 18.45 15.44 -18.29
C VAL A 10 18.09 16.38 -17.13
N THR A 11 18.98 17.30 -16.75
CA THR A 11 18.74 18.31 -15.72
C THR A 11 17.64 19.28 -16.14
N PHE A 12 17.60 19.70 -17.40
CA PHE A 12 16.53 20.56 -17.94
C PHE A 12 15.21 19.83 -18.02
N ALA A 13 15.18 18.56 -18.45
CA ALA A 13 13.98 17.73 -18.44
C ALA A 13 13.46 17.54 -17.00
N MET A 14 14.37 17.35 -16.04
CA MET A 14 14.02 17.28 -14.62
C MET A 14 13.49 18.61 -14.09
N LEU A 15 14.09 19.75 -14.48
CA LEU A 15 13.63 21.09 -14.10
C LEU A 15 12.28 21.46 -14.74
N VAL A 16 12.06 21.15 -16.02
CA VAL A 16 10.78 21.35 -16.72
C VAL A 16 9.69 20.48 -16.09
N PHE A 17 10.02 19.22 -15.76
CA PHE A 17 9.11 18.34 -15.04
C PHE A 17 8.77 18.89 -13.65
N MET A 18 9.76 19.43 -12.92
CA MET A 18 9.53 20.10 -11.63
C MET A 18 8.66 21.36 -11.75
N LEU A 19 8.87 22.19 -12.77
CA LEU A 19 8.06 23.38 -13.04
C LEU A 19 6.64 23.02 -13.44
N TYR A 20 6.47 21.96 -14.24
CA TYR A 20 5.16 21.43 -14.59
C TYR A 20 4.42 20.91 -13.35
N GLN A 21 5.10 20.19 -12.45
CA GLN A 21 4.50 19.76 -11.18
C GLN A 21 4.15 20.94 -10.27
N ALA A 22 5.00 21.97 -10.18
CA ALA A 22 4.70 23.18 -9.41
C ALA A 22 3.48 23.93 -10.00
N TRP A 23 3.39 24.01 -11.31
CA TRP A 23 2.26 24.60 -12.01
C TRP A 23 0.96 23.82 -11.79
N GLU A 24 1.02 22.48 -11.79
CA GLU A 24 -0.15 21.65 -11.48
C GLU A 24 -0.62 21.82 -10.02
N ILE A 25 0.30 22.05 -9.07
CA ILE A 25 -0.05 22.36 -7.68
C ILE A 25 -0.73 23.73 -7.57
N ASP A 26 -0.18 24.74 -8.24
CA ASP A 26 -0.67 26.12 -8.13
C ASP A 26 -1.94 26.38 -8.95
N TYR A 27 -2.10 25.70 -10.09
CA TYR A 27 -3.11 25.98 -11.12
C TYR A 27 -3.88 24.76 -11.62
N GLY A 28 -3.60 23.55 -11.11
CA GLY A 28 -4.42 22.36 -11.40
C GLY A 28 -5.85 22.51 -10.86
N PRO A 29 -6.79 21.64 -11.27
CA PRO A 29 -8.20 21.76 -10.91
C PRO A 29 -8.38 21.83 -9.39
N LYS A 30 -8.74 23.01 -8.88
CA LYS A 30 -9.04 23.22 -7.46
C LYS A 30 -10.49 22.85 -7.25
N ALA A 31 -10.73 21.92 -6.33
CA ALA A 31 -12.09 21.55 -5.92
C ALA A 31 -12.87 22.82 -5.53
N PRO A 32 -14.10 23.02 -6.04
CA PRO A 32 -14.92 24.15 -5.64
C PRO A 32 -15.24 24.06 -4.14
N VAL A 33 -15.19 25.21 -3.48
CA VAL A 33 -15.54 25.37 -2.06
C VAL A 33 -17.01 25.02 -1.90
N ALA A 34 -17.30 23.91 -1.23
CA ALA A 34 -18.67 23.47 -0.96
C ALA A 34 -19.30 24.33 0.13
N GLN A 35 -20.43 24.98 -0.20
CA GLN A 35 -21.34 25.58 0.77
C GLN A 35 -22.18 24.48 1.45
N GLU A 36 -22.36 24.62 2.75
CA GLU A 36 -23.16 23.73 3.61
C GLU A 36 -24.62 23.65 3.13
N ALA A 37 -25.11 22.42 2.92
CA ALA A 37 -26.51 22.13 2.68
C ALA A 37 -27.03 21.08 3.68
N SER A 38 -28.25 21.32 4.14
CA SER A 38 -28.96 20.66 5.23
C SER A 38 -29.42 19.23 4.93
N THR A 39 -29.38 18.38 5.96
CA THR A 39 -29.78 16.96 5.96
C THR A 39 -31.28 16.76 5.75
N SER A 40 -31.63 16.12 4.64
CA SER A 40 -32.81 15.26 4.51
C SER A 40 -32.34 13.82 4.29
N ILE A 41 -33.20 12.82 4.53
CA ILE A 41 -32.87 11.39 4.42
C ILE A 41 -32.26 11.11 3.04
N ASN A 42 -30.97 10.79 2.98
CA ASN A 42 -30.23 10.80 1.73
C ASN A 42 -30.33 9.44 1.03
N VAL A 43 -31.24 9.31 0.06
CA VAL A 43 -31.35 8.13 -0.83
C VAL A 43 -30.07 7.95 -1.69
N GLU A 44 -29.21 8.97 -1.74
CA GLU A 44 -27.99 8.99 -2.55
C GLU A 44 -26.91 8.01 -2.09
N SER A 45 -26.85 7.62 -0.82
CA SER A 45 -25.80 6.73 -0.27
C SER A 45 -26.13 5.24 -0.36
N LEU A 46 -27.28 4.86 -0.92
CA LEU A 46 -27.64 3.47 -1.20
C LEU A 46 -27.10 3.01 -2.58
N PRO A 47 -26.76 1.72 -2.75
CA PRO A 47 -26.44 1.16 -4.06
C PRO A 47 -27.59 1.38 -5.07
N THR A 48 -27.27 1.85 -6.28
CA THR A 48 -28.25 1.97 -7.36
C THR A 48 -28.48 0.61 -8.01
N THR A 49 -29.64 -0.01 -7.79
CA THR A 49 -29.99 -1.29 -8.41
C THR A 49 -30.62 -1.09 -9.79
N SER A 50 -30.26 -1.92 -10.76
CA SER A 50 -30.90 -1.96 -12.08
C SER A 50 -32.36 -2.43 -11.94
N GLY A 51 -33.31 -1.50 -11.86
CA GLY A 51 -34.73 -1.82 -11.69
C GLY A 51 -35.66 -0.68 -11.23
N THR A 52 -35.13 0.51 -10.90
CA THR A 52 -35.95 1.67 -10.51
C THR A 52 -35.94 2.72 -11.63
N PRO A 53 -37.08 3.08 -12.24
CA PRO A 53 -37.14 4.20 -13.17
C PRO A 53 -36.83 5.50 -12.44
N ALA A 54 -35.85 6.25 -12.95
CA ALA A 54 -35.68 7.65 -12.59
C ALA A 54 -36.81 8.45 -13.26
N GLU A 55 -37.85 8.78 -12.51
CA GLU A 55 -38.87 9.71 -12.99
C GLU A 55 -38.46 11.14 -12.63
N ALA A 56 -38.09 11.88 -13.66
CA ALA A 56 -38.01 13.33 -13.63
C ALA A 56 -39.44 13.89 -13.49
N GLY A 57 -39.68 14.70 -12.47
CA GLY A 57 -40.95 15.38 -12.24
C GLY A 57 -40.73 16.75 -11.61
N THR A 58 -40.68 17.78 -12.44
CA THR A 58 -40.98 19.18 -12.10
C THR A 58 -42.40 19.30 -11.56
N HIS A 59 -42.59 19.96 -10.40
CA HIS A 59 -43.64 20.96 -10.15
C HIS A 59 -43.40 21.62 -8.79
N GLY A 60 -43.58 22.95 -8.74
CA GLY A 60 -43.41 23.79 -7.57
C GLY A 60 -44.66 23.95 -6.72
N GLU A 61 -44.52 24.86 -5.75
CA GLU A 61 -45.50 25.45 -4.81
C GLU A 61 -45.64 24.83 -3.40
N THR A 62 -45.09 25.55 -2.41
CA THR A 62 -45.57 25.71 -1.01
C THR A 62 -46.99 26.32 -0.97
N PRO A 63 -47.77 26.30 0.15
CA PRO A 63 -47.34 26.24 1.58
C PRO A 63 -48.17 25.27 2.47
N SER A 64 -47.72 24.89 3.68
CA SER A 64 -48.16 25.56 4.91
C SER A 64 -47.47 25.01 6.18
N THR A 65 -47.30 25.94 7.10
CA THR A 65 -46.70 25.94 8.43
C THR A 65 -47.19 24.83 9.36
N THR A 66 -46.29 23.92 9.75
CA THR A 66 -46.32 23.31 11.08
C THR A 66 -44.92 23.39 11.65
N THR A 67 -44.78 24.11 12.76
CA THR A 67 -43.54 24.26 13.51
C THR A 67 -43.03 22.87 13.92
N PRO A 68 -41.86 22.40 13.44
CA PRO A 68 -41.27 21.21 14.01
C PRO A 68 -40.71 21.59 15.38
N VAL A 69 -41.17 20.90 16.41
CA VAL A 69 -40.47 20.84 17.69
C VAL A 69 -39.02 20.49 17.40
N ILE A 70 -38.11 21.39 17.79
CA ILE A 70 -36.67 21.17 17.73
C ILE A 70 -36.38 19.99 18.66
N ALA A 71 -36.40 18.77 18.12
CA ALA A 71 -35.77 17.64 18.76
C ALA A 71 -34.26 17.91 18.70
N LEU A 72 -33.66 18.04 19.88
CA LEU A 72 -32.21 18.12 20.05
C LEU A 72 -31.53 17.04 19.21
N PRO A 73 -30.41 17.34 18.51
CA PRO A 73 -29.66 16.33 17.80
C PRO A 73 -29.27 15.24 18.81
N VAL A 74 -29.78 14.03 18.59
CA VAL A 74 -29.38 12.86 19.37
C VAL A 74 -27.87 12.72 19.17
N ALA A 75 -27.10 12.95 20.24
CA ALA A 75 -25.68 12.64 20.22
C ALA A 75 -25.51 11.20 19.73
N ASN A 76 -24.73 10.99 18.66
CA ASN A 76 -24.52 9.67 18.06
C ASN A 76 -24.04 8.70 19.14
N LYS A 77 -24.94 7.82 19.61
CA LYS A 77 -24.62 6.84 20.63
C LYS A 77 -23.78 5.75 19.97
N THR A 78 -22.58 5.52 20.47
CA THR A 78 -21.70 4.46 19.95
C THR A 78 -21.52 3.35 20.97
N ILE A 79 -21.37 2.13 20.47
CA ILE A 79 -21.04 0.93 21.25
C ILE A 79 -19.56 0.67 21.11
N LYS A 80 -18.84 0.61 22.23
CA LYS A 80 -17.40 0.36 22.23
C LYS A 80 -17.11 -1.13 22.22
N VAL A 81 -16.28 -1.58 21.30
CA VAL A 81 -15.87 -2.99 21.22
C VAL A 81 -14.34 -3.07 21.29
N LYS A 82 -13.81 -3.89 22.19
CA LYS A 82 -12.37 -4.08 22.36
C LYS A 82 -11.99 -5.55 22.31
N THR A 83 -11.00 -5.89 21.50
CA THR A 83 -10.34 -7.20 21.47
C THR A 83 -8.86 -7.04 21.85
N ASP A 84 -8.07 -8.06 21.59
CA ASP A 84 -6.61 -8.04 21.72
C ASP A 84 -5.91 -7.25 20.59
N VAL A 85 -6.50 -7.20 19.39
CA VAL A 85 -5.87 -6.58 18.21
C VAL A 85 -6.56 -5.30 17.72
N ILE A 86 -7.84 -5.10 18.04
CA ILE A 86 -8.62 -3.94 17.60
C ILE A 86 -9.43 -3.32 18.74
N ALA A 87 -9.59 -2.00 18.70
CA ALA A 87 -10.60 -1.28 19.46
C ALA A 87 -11.43 -0.44 18.49
N LEU A 88 -12.75 -0.61 18.51
CA LEU A 88 -13.64 0.04 17.57
C LEU A 88 -14.91 0.56 18.22
N GLU A 89 -15.62 1.39 17.47
CA GLU A 89 -16.92 1.91 17.83
C GLU A 89 -17.93 1.58 16.73
N ILE A 90 -19.08 1.05 17.16
CA ILE A 90 -20.24 0.80 16.30
C ILE A 90 -21.27 1.88 16.57
N ASP A 91 -21.65 2.65 15.56
CA ASP A 91 -22.75 3.60 15.65
C ASP A 91 -24.08 2.83 15.71
N VAL A 92 -24.91 3.11 16.72
CA VAL A 92 -26.25 2.52 16.80
C VAL A 92 -27.11 2.93 15.60
N LYS A 93 -26.81 4.08 14.98
CA LYS A 93 -27.36 4.46 13.68
C LYS A 93 -26.68 3.63 12.59
N GLY A 94 -27.44 2.72 12.03
CA GLY A 94 -27.04 1.80 10.96
C GLY A 94 -26.32 0.55 11.43
N GLY A 95 -25.78 0.52 12.66
CA GLY A 95 -24.81 -0.51 13.05
C GLY A 95 -23.52 -0.39 12.24
N SER A 96 -23.11 0.85 11.92
CA SER A 96 -21.91 1.13 11.11
C SER A 96 -20.66 1.11 11.98
N ILE A 97 -19.53 0.62 11.47
CA ILE A 97 -18.25 0.71 12.19
C ILE A 97 -17.59 2.03 11.80
N VAL A 98 -17.50 2.95 12.76
CA VAL A 98 -17.21 4.37 12.50
C VAL A 98 -15.86 4.85 13.03
N ASN A 99 -15.28 4.15 14.01
CA ASN A 99 -13.93 4.38 14.51
C ASN A 99 -13.26 3.02 14.73
N LEU A 100 -12.07 2.77 14.20
CA LEU A 100 -11.31 1.52 14.44
C LEU A 100 -9.81 1.79 14.60
N ASP A 101 -9.26 1.38 15.74
CA ASP A 101 -7.84 1.45 16.11
C ASP A 101 -7.20 0.06 16.05
N LEU A 102 -6.01 -0.02 15.47
CA LEU A 102 -5.20 -1.23 15.39
C LEU A 102 -4.21 -1.27 16.56
N LEU A 103 -4.56 -1.99 17.63
CA LEU A 103 -3.89 -1.90 18.94
C LEU A 103 -2.41 -2.32 18.90
N ASN A 104 -2.04 -3.22 17.98
CA ASN A 104 -0.67 -3.71 17.83
C ASN A 104 0.20 -2.86 16.90
N TYR A 105 -0.36 -1.81 16.29
CA TYR A 105 0.32 -0.97 15.30
C TYR A 105 0.30 0.49 15.75
N PRO A 106 1.33 0.99 16.43
CA PRO A 106 1.41 2.40 16.76
C PRO A 106 1.76 3.25 15.52
N VAL A 107 1.34 4.51 15.53
CA VAL A 107 1.72 5.48 14.48
C VAL A 107 3.24 5.58 14.41
N GLU A 108 3.89 5.84 15.53
CA GLU A 108 5.35 5.86 15.69
C GLU A 108 5.80 4.96 16.84
N LYS A 109 7.02 4.42 16.72
CA LYS A 109 7.63 3.59 17.76
C LYS A 109 8.87 4.27 18.31
N ALA A 110 8.95 4.37 19.64
CA ALA A 110 10.11 4.94 20.31
C ALA A 110 11.38 4.11 20.01
N ASN A 111 12.44 4.78 19.54
CA ASN A 111 13.73 4.15 19.37
C ASN A 111 14.56 4.30 20.65
N THR A 112 14.45 3.33 21.57
CA THR A 112 15.07 3.44 22.90
C THR A 112 16.59 3.55 22.82
N THR A 113 17.24 2.85 21.88
CA THR A 113 18.71 2.93 21.71
C THR A 113 19.12 4.30 21.19
N VAL A 114 18.42 4.83 20.18
CA VAL A 114 18.71 6.15 19.62
C VAL A 114 18.44 7.25 20.64
N ASN A 115 17.35 7.16 21.41
CA ASN A 115 17.05 8.14 22.46
C ASN A 115 18.14 8.18 23.53
N LYS A 116 18.65 7.02 23.96
CA LYS A 116 19.80 6.94 24.87
C LYS A 116 21.04 7.57 24.25
N LEU A 117 21.39 7.21 23.01
CA LEU A 117 22.54 7.79 22.32
C LEU A 117 22.43 9.31 22.13
N ARG A 118 21.25 9.82 21.75
CA ARG A 118 20.97 11.26 21.65
C ARG A 118 21.15 11.98 22.97
N SER A 119 20.61 11.41 24.06
CA SER A 119 20.78 11.98 25.40
C SER A 119 22.25 12.05 25.84
N LEU A 120 23.06 11.04 25.49
CA LEU A 120 24.49 11.01 25.82
C LEU A 120 25.31 12.10 25.10
N VAL A 121 24.88 12.52 23.92
CA VAL A 121 25.56 13.57 23.14
C VAL A 121 24.85 14.93 23.21
N GLY A 122 23.92 15.10 24.16
CA GLY A 122 23.20 16.36 24.40
C GLY A 122 22.20 16.75 23.30
N MET A 123 21.74 15.79 22.48
CA MET A 123 20.71 16.02 21.47
C MET A 123 19.31 15.85 22.06
N SER A 124 18.36 16.66 21.59
CA SER A 124 16.95 16.56 21.98
C SER A 124 16.30 15.27 21.46
N ILE A 125 15.37 14.74 22.26
CA ILE A 125 14.54 13.60 21.89
C ILE A 125 13.23 14.19 21.31
N PRO A 126 12.87 13.87 20.06
CA PRO A 126 11.64 14.37 19.47
C PRO A 126 10.43 13.74 20.18
N GLU A 127 9.38 14.53 20.37
CA GLU A 127 8.08 14.00 20.74
C GLU A 127 7.50 13.21 19.56
N ILE A 128 6.95 12.03 19.85
CA ILE A 128 6.39 11.12 18.85
C ILE A 128 4.99 10.71 19.25
N ASN A 129 4.15 10.41 18.27
CA ASN A 129 2.81 9.90 18.49
C ASN A 129 2.83 8.36 18.59
N THR A 130 2.74 7.83 19.81
CA THR A 130 2.68 6.38 20.04
C THR A 130 1.25 5.84 20.09
N ALA A 131 0.24 6.64 19.73
CA ALA A 131 -1.14 6.16 19.65
C ALA A 131 -1.25 5.03 18.61
N PRO A 132 -2.21 4.11 18.77
CA PRO A 132 -2.55 3.14 17.74
C PRO A 132 -2.90 3.81 16.41
N VAL A 133 -2.63 3.13 15.30
CA VAL A 133 -3.10 3.55 13.99
C VAL A 133 -4.63 3.49 13.97
N ARG A 134 -5.26 4.64 13.76
CA ARG A 134 -6.69 4.78 13.46
C ARG A 134 -6.92 4.48 11.98
N LEU A 135 -7.56 3.35 11.69
CA LEU A 135 -7.95 2.93 10.34
C LEU A 135 -9.29 3.54 9.93
N PHE A 136 -10.35 3.34 10.72
CA PHE A 136 -11.64 4.02 10.51
C PHE A 136 -11.74 5.24 11.40
N ASN A 137 -12.30 6.31 10.86
CA ASN A 137 -12.38 7.62 11.49
C ASN A 137 -13.64 8.37 11.05
N THR A 138 -14.30 9.06 11.98
CA THR A 138 -15.46 9.92 11.73
C THR A 138 -15.13 11.38 11.44
N ASP A 139 -13.88 11.81 11.61
CA ASP A 139 -13.44 13.16 11.26
C ASP A 139 -13.74 13.46 9.79
N GLN A 140 -14.41 14.56 9.49
CA GLN A 140 -14.84 14.93 8.14
C GLN A 140 -13.66 14.94 7.14
N ALA A 141 -12.48 15.38 7.56
CA ALA A 141 -11.31 15.47 6.70
C ALA A 141 -10.62 14.12 6.45
N LYS A 142 -10.92 13.09 7.27
CA LYS A 142 -10.29 11.77 7.25
C LYS A 142 -11.32 10.64 7.27
N LEU A 143 -12.55 10.95 6.85
CA LEU A 143 -13.69 10.05 7.01
C LEU A 143 -13.38 8.73 6.33
N PHE A 144 -13.46 7.64 7.08
CA PHE A 144 -13.38 6.29 6.56
C PHE A 144 -14.17 5.36 7.46
N ILE A 145 -15.28 4.80 6.97
CA ILE A 145 -16.19 3.98 7.76
C ILE A 145 -16.68 2.77 6.97
N ALA A 146 -17.15 1.73 7.68
CA ALA A 146 -17.77 0.54 7.09
C ALA A 146 -19.27 0.49 7.43
N GLN A 147 -20.10 0.33 6.41
CA GLN A 147 -21.55 0.35 6.51
C GLN A 147 -22.17 -0.94 5.94
N SER A 148 -23.34 -1.31 6.45
CA SER A 148 -24.11 -2.46 5.97
C SER A 148 -25.61 -2.23 6.17
N GLY A 149 -26.45 -2.95 5.45
CA GLY A 149 -27.89 -2.88 5.63
C GLY A 149 -28.67 -3.61 4.56
N PHE A 150 -29.96 -3.29 4.47
CA PHE A 150 -30.85 -3.83 3.46
C PHE A 150 -31.37 -2.75 2.50
N ILE A 151 -31.52 -3.11 1.23
CA ILE A 151 -32.34 -2.39 0.26
C ILE A 151 -33.62 -3.19 0.08
N THR A 152 -34.77 -2.55 0.28
CA THR A 152 -36.07 -3.19 0.13
C THR A 152 -36.66 -2.92 -1.25
N GLU A 153 -37.34 -3.91 -1.82
CA GLU A 153 -38.10 -3.72 -3.05
C GLU A 153 -39.34 -2.85 -2.79
N LYS A 154 -39.85 -2.16 -3.83
CA LYS A 154 -40.88 -1.10 -3.72
C LYS A 154 -42.17 -1.52 -2.99
N ASP A 155 -42.56 -2.79 -3.12
CA ASP A 155 -43.80 -3.34 -2.55
C ASP A 155 -43.59 -4.12 -1.23
N SER A 156 -42.37 -4.11 -0.69
CA SER A 156 -42.03 -4.80 0.57
C SER A 156 -41.98 -3.84 1.75
N ALA A 157 -42.19 -4.38 2.97
CA ALA A 157 -41.98 -3.62 4.20
C ALA A 157 -40.53 -3.10 4.27
N SER A 158 -40.34 -1.87 4.77
CA SER A 158 -39.02 -1.28 4.93
C SER A 158 -38.16 -2.10 5.89
N ALA A 159 -36.87 -2.22 5.60
CA ALA A 159 -35.89 -2.94 6.39
C ALA A 159 -34.73 -1.98 6.71
N PRO A 160 -33.98 -2.22 7.80
CA PRO A 160 -33.03 -1.24 8.28
C PRO A 160 -31.82 -1.15 7.37
N ASN A 161 -31.40 0.09 7.14
CA ASN A 161 -30.22 0.46 6.37
C ASN A 161 -29.20 1.17 7.29
N HIS A 162 -28.15 1.77 6.72
CA HIS A 162 -27.11 2.48 7.47
C HIS A 162 -27.61 3.76 8.17
N ASP A 163 -28.87 4.15 7.99
CA ASP A 163 -29.49 5.28 8.70
C ASP A 163 -30.46 4.87 9.82
N SER A 164 -30.76 3.57 9.94
CA SER A 164 -31.76 3.05 10.87
C SER A 164 -31.17 2.82 12.26
N VAL A 165 -31.87 3.21 13.32
CA VAL A 165 -31.34 3.10 14.69
C VAL A 165 -31.59 1.70 15.27
N PHE A 166 -30.53 0.99 15.62
CA PHE A 166 -30.59 -0.32 16.28
C PHE A 166 -30.54 -0.19 17.81
N GLY A 167 -31.16 -1.14 18.50
CA GLY A 167 -30.96 -1.38 19.93
C GLY A 167 -29.79 -2.33 20.18
N SER A 168 -29.07 -2.11 21.28
CA SER A 168 -28.05 -3.03 21.82
C SER A 168 -28.34 -3.29 23.29
N GLN A 169 -27.97 -4.48 23.76
CA GLN A 169 -28.09 -4.83 25.18
C GLN A 169 -27.09 -4.10 26.06
N GLN A 170 -25.92 -3.75 25.52
CA GLN A 170 -24.82 -3.11 26.24
C GLN A 170 -24.19 -1.99 25.40
N ASP A 171 -23.58 -1.02 26.08
CA ASP A 171 -22.88 0.10 25.45
C ASP A 171 -21.37 -0.19 25.26
N SER A 172 -20.87 -1.28 25.85
CA SER A 172 -19.48 -1.71 25.69
C SER A 172 -19.33 -3.22 25.76
N TYR A 173 -18.50 -3.79 24.88
CA TYR A 173 -18.15 -5.20 24.84
C TYR A 173 -16.62 -5.34 24.82
N THR A 174 -16.06 -6.21 25.67
CA THR A 174 -14.62 -6.51 25.67
C THR A 174 -14.44 -8.02 25.61
N LEU A 175 -13.57 -8.49 24.71
CA LEU A 175 -13.25 -9.92 24.59
C LEU A 175 -12.62 -10.40 25.91
N PRO A 176 -13.28 -11.27 26.68
CA PRO A 176 -12.76 -11.70 27.97
C PRO A 176 -11.46 -12.48 27.84
N GLU A 177 -10.61 -12.44 28.86
CA GLU A 177 -9.40 -13.27 28.91
C GLU A 177 -9.77 -14.77 28.86
N GLY A 178 -9.03 -15.55 28.06
CA GLY A 178 -9.30 -16.98 27.86
C GLY A 178 -10.45 -17.35 26.92
N GLN A 179 -11.24 -16.38 26.42
CA GLN A 179 -12.24 -16.63 25.37
C GLN A 179 -11.68 -16.35 23.97
N ASP A 180 -12.10 -17.12 22.97
CA ASP A 180 -11.62 -16.97 21.58
C ASP A 180 -12.54 -16.13 20.69
N SER A 181 -13.76 -15.84 21.15
CA SER A 181 -14.77 -15.11 20.39
C SER A 181 -15.59 -14.14 21.23
N LEU A 182 -16.03 -13.04 20.61
CA LEU A 182 -16.95 -12.06 21.17
C LEU A 182 -18.03 -11.75 20.13
N SER A 183 -19.30 -11.77 20.53
CA SER A 183 -20.43 -11.42 19.66
C SER A 183 -21.16 -10.19 20.17
N VAL A 184 -21.49 -9.28 19.26
CA VAL A 184 -22.17 -8.01 19.54
C VAL A 184 -23.47 -7.97 18.75
N PRO A 185 -24.61 -8.35 19.37
CA PRO A 185 -25.91 -8.33 18.72
C PRO A 185 -26.54 -6.93 18.77
N LEU A 186 -27.09 -6.52 17.63
CA LEU A 186 -27.89 -5.32 17.43
C LEU A 186 -29.24 -5.73 16.88
N THR A 187 -30.33 -5.22 17.45
CA THR A 187 -31.68 -5.58 17.04
C THR A 187 -32.45 -4.35 16.60
N TRP A 188 -33.14 -4.48 15.48
CA TRP A 188 -34.11 -3.52 14.99
C TRP A 188 -35.44 -4.23 14.80
N THR A 189 -36.53 -3.56 15.14
CA THR A 189 -37.88 -4.08 14.97
C THR A 189 -38.73 -2.98 14.39
N ASP A 190 -39.46 -3.30 13.33
CA ASP A 190 -40.43 -2.38 12.76
C ASP A 190 -41.76 -2.43 13.53
N ASN A 191 -42.67 -1.52 13.20
CA ASN A 191 -44.00 -1.50 13.83
C ASN A 191 -44.97 -2.55 13.24
N ASN A 192 -44.55 -3.33 12.23
CA ASN A 192 -45.41 -4.26 11.50
C ASN A 192 -45.01 -5.74 11.69
N GLY A 193 -44.01 -6.07 12.52
CA GLY A 193 -43.60 -7.44 12.84
C GLY A 193 -42.34 -7.95 12.13
N LEU A 194 -41.61 -7.11 11.40
CA LEU A 194 -40.29 -7.40 10.85
C LEU A 194 -39.21 -7.17 11.93
N VAL A 195 -38.45 -8.21 12.25
CA VAL A 195 -37.33 -8.13 13.20
C VAL A 195 -36.04 -8.41 12.45
N VAL A 196 -35.07 -7.52 12.59
CA VAL A 196 -33.75 -7.65 12.00
C VAL A 196 -32.69 -7.68 13.09
N THR A 197 -31.88 -8.73 13.10
CA THR A 197 -30.76 -8.84 14.04
C THR A 197 -29.45 -8.81 13.27
N LYS A 198 -28.55 -7.88 13.60
CA LYS A 198 -27.16 -7.87 13.14
C LYS A 198 -26.28 -8.39 14.26
N VAL A 199 -25.39 -9.33 13.98
CA VAL A 199 -24.43 -9.86 14.94
C VAL A 199 -23.03 -9.69 14.37
N PHE A 200 -22.24 -8.83 15.01
CA PHE A 200 -20.81 -8.75 14.72
C PHE A 200 -20.07 -9.77 15.58
N THR A 201 -19.32 -10.67 14.95
CA THR A 201 -18.51 -11.66 15.66
C THR A 201 -17.02 -11.40 15.44
N PHE A 202 -16.31 -11.24 16.54
CA PHE A 202 -14.89 -11.00 16.63
C PHE A 202 -14.18 -12.26 17.13
N LYS A 203 -12.98 -12.54 16.60
CA LYS A 203 -12.13 -13.63 17.07
C LYS A 203 -10.80 -13.08 17.59
N ARG A 204 -10.24 -13.74 18.60
CA ARG A 204 -8.92 -13.41 19.15
C ARG A 204 -7.86 -13.41 18.04
N GLY A 205 -7.00 -12.40 18.01
CA GLY A 205 -5.92 -12.28 17.02
C GLY A 205 -6.38 -12.03 15.58
N SER A 206 -7.67 -11.77 15.34
CA SER A 206 -8.25 -11.63 14.01
C SER A 206 -8.62 -10.19 13.67
N TYR A 207 -8.27 -9.76 12.46
CA TYR A 207 -8.75 -8.51 11.84
C TYR A 207 -9.96 -8.74 10.92
N ALA A 208 -10.42 -9.98 10.81
CA ALA A 208 -11.67 -10.33 10.16
C ALA A 208 -12.82 -10.33 11.18
N ILE A 209 -13.86 -9.59 10.84
CA ILE A 209 -15.08 -9.39 11.60
C ILE A 209 -16.21 -10.02 10.79
N ALA A 210 -16.85 -11.06 11.33
CA ALA A 210 -18.02 -11.65 10.69
C ALA A 210 -19.24 -10.77 10.99
N LEU A 211 -20.06 -10.53 9.97
CA LEU A 211 -21.35 -9.86 10.06
C LEU A 211 -22.44 -10.85 9.63
N ASP A 212 -23.21 -11.27 10.61
CA ASP A 212 -24.37 -12.12 10.43
C ASP A 212 -25.63 -11.28 10.58
N GLN A 213 -26.50 -11.27 9.58
CA GLN A 213 -27.76 -10.53 9.59
C GLN A 213 -28.92 -11.51 9.41
N SER A 214 -29.90 -11.48 10.31
CA SER A 214 -31.13 -12.26 10.17
C SER A 214 -32.33 -11.34 9.95
N ILE A 215 -33.22 -11.76 9.06
CA ILE A 215 -34.55 -11.16 8.89
C ILE A 215 -35.58 -12.19 9.29
N GLN A 216 -36.32 -11.89 10.35
CA GLN A 216 -37.50 -12.63 10.77
C GLN A 216 -38.75 -11.84 10.34
N ASN A 217 -39.57 -12.44 9.49
CA ASN A 217 -40.73 -11.79 8.91
C ASN A 217 -42.03 -12.30 9.54
N ASN A 218 -42.66 -11.49 10.38
CA ASN A 218 -43.99 -11.77 10.94
C ASN A 218 -45.04 -10.75 10.48
N THR A 219 -44.85 -10.12 9.30
CA THR A 219 -45.67 -9.00 8.83
C THR A 219 -47.00 -9.40 8.18
N GLY A 220 -47.24 -10.70 7.99
CA GLY A 220 -48.40 -11.22 7.28
C GLY A 220 -48.26 -11.23 5.74
N LYS A 221 -47.16 -10.69 5.19
CA LYS A 221 -46.84 -10.70 3.75
C LYS A 221 -45.41 -11.18 3.51
N ALA A 222 -45.09 -11.58 2.28
CA ALA A 222 -43.70 -11.86 1.91
C ALA A 222 -42.88 -10.55 1.88
N TRP A 223 -41.65 -10.61 2.37
CA TRP A 223 -40.68 -9.52 2.30
C TRP A 223 -39.65 -9.83 1.22
N SER A 224 -39.30 -8.86 0.37
CA SER A 224 -38.24 -9.00 -0.63
C SER A 224 -37.24 -7.85 -0.53
N GLY A 225 -35.95 -8.20 -0.58
CA GLY A 225 -34.88 -7.22 -0.52
C GLY A 225 -33.49 -7.82 -0.70
N ARG A 226 -32.49 -6.95 -0.59
CA ARG A 226 -31.07 -7.25 -0.84
C ARG A 226 -30.23 -6.81 0.35
N GLN A 227 -29.27 -7.62 0.75
CA GLN A 227 -28.19 -7.20 1.64
C GLN A 227 -27.22 -6.33 0.84
N TYR A 228 -26.69 -5.27 1.44
CA TYR A 228 -25.52 -4.57 0.92
C TYR A 228 -24.50 -4.30 2.02
N SER A 229 -23.25 -4.11 1.60
CA SER A 229 -22.15 -3.71 2.46
C SER A 229 -21.20 -2.80 1.69
N GLN A 230 -20.78 -1.69 2.30
CA GLN A 230 -19.99 -0.67 1.64
C GLN A 230 -18.96 -0.03 2.56
N LEU A 231 -17.91 0.50 1.94
CA LEU A 231 -16.91 1.35 2.56
C LEU A 231 -17.13 2.77 2.03
N LEU A 232 -17.18 3.74 2.94
CA LEU A 232 -17.31 5.15 2.63
C LEU A 232 -16.02 5.86 3.06
N ARG A 233 -15.39 6.60 2.15
CA ARG A 233 -14.11 7.26 2.42
C ARG A 233 -13.99 8.62 1.74
N VAL A 234 -13.36 9.56 2.42
CA VAL A 234 -12.79 10.77 1.82
C VAL A 234 -11.33 10.47 1.41
N PRO A 235 -10.91 10.79 0.16
CA PRO A 235 -9.56 10.52 -0.30
C PRO A 235 -8.52 11.15 0.62
N ASN A 236 -7.47 10.39 0.94
CA ASN A 236 -6.41 10.93 1.77
C ASN A 236 -5.56 11.93 0.97
N THR A 237 -5.73 13.21 1.27
CA THR A 237 -4.98 14.31 0.64
C THR A 237 -3.75 14.75 1.44
N GLN A 238 -3.55 14.22 2.66
CA GLN A 238 -2.42 14.57 3.51
C GLN A 238 -1.14 13.85 3.05
N GLY A 239 -0.03 14.60 2.96
CA GLY A 239 1.27 14.03 2.62
C GLY A 239 1.61 14.03 1.13
N LYS A 240 1.27 15.10 0.39
CA LYS A 240 1.76 15.30 -0.99
C LYS A 240 3.29 15.58 -1.03
N GLY A 241 4.12 14.64 -0.57
CA GLY A 241 5.59 14.71 -0.70
C GLY A 241 6.07 14.31 -2.11
N ASN A 242 7.13 14.95 -2.60
CA ASN A 242 7.73 14.62 -3.90
C ASN A 242 8.48 13.27 -3.84
N MET A 243 8.64 12.62 -4.99
CA MET A 243 9.33 11.32 -5.12
C MET A 243 10.79 11.32 -4.60
N LEU A 244 11.39 12.51 -4.45
CA LEU A 244 12.72 12.72 -3.86
C LEU A 244 12.74 12.67 -2.33
N THR A 245 11.64 13.00 -1.65
CA THR A 245 11.57 13.11 -0.19
C THR A 245 10.56 12.15 0.46
N GLY A 246 9.69 11.49 -0.30
CA GLY A 246 8.63 10.61 0.20
C GLY A 246 8.54 9.23 -0.45
N GLY A 247 9.51 8.85 -1.28
CA GLY A 247 9.48 7.59 -2.05
C GLY A 247 8.39 7.54 -3.13
N MET A 248 8.30 6.41 -3.85
CA MET A 248 7.11 6.10 -4.65
C MET A 248 5.94 5.82 -3.70
N ARG A 249 4.83 6.53 -3.85
CA ARG A 249 3.66 6.38 -2.99
C ARG A 249 3.00 5.02 -3.19
N ALA A 250 2.64 4.40 -2.07
CA ALA A 250 1.72 3.28 -2.08
C ALA A 250 0.38 3.73 -2.69
N TYR A 251 -0.24 2.85 -3.46
CA TYR A 251 -1.57 3.12 -3.99
C TYR A 251 -2.58 3.26 -2.83
N ASP A 252 -3.34 4.35 -2.84
CA ASP A 252 -4.45 4.61 -1.92
C ASP A 252 -5.72 4.79 -2.77
N GLY A 253 -6.69 3.89 -2.59
CA GLY A 253 -7.88 3.87 -3.43
C GLY A 253 -8.70 2.60 -3.30
N GLY A 254 -9.75 2.53 -4.12
CA GLY A 254 -10.61 1.36 -4.23
C GLY A 254 -9.95 0.23 -5.01
N VAL A 255 -10.25 -1.00 -4.62
CA VAL A 255 -9.81 -2.21 -5.33
C VAL A 255 -10.92 -3.25 -5.26
N VAL A 256 -11.04 -4.05 -6.30
CA VAL A 256 -12.01 -5.15 -6.36
C VAL A 256 -11.36 -6.42 -6.85
N TYR A 257 -11.94 -7.55 -6.44
CA TYR A 257 -11.62 -8.85 -7.01
C TYR A 257 -12.86 -9.51 -7.56
N THR A 258 -12.72 -10.02 -8.78
CA THR A 258 -13.75 -10.84 -9.44
C THR A 258 -13.10 -12.12 -9.94
N GLU A 259 -13.89 -13.18 -10.09
CA GLU A 259 -13.30 -14.45 -10.55
C GLU A 259 -12.75 -14.34 -11.99
N LYS A 260 -13.39 -13.51 -12.82
CA LYS A 260 -13.02 -13.29 -14.23
C LYS A 260 -11.76 -12.44 -14.39
N ASN A 261 -11.73 -11.25 -13.77
CA ASN A 261 -10.66 -10.27 -13.99
C ASN A 261 -9.64 -10.24 -12.84
N LYS A 262 -9.82 -11.09 -11.82
CA LYS A 262 -8.98 -11.13 -10.61
C LYS A 262 -8.91 -9.73 -9.97
N TYR A 263 -7.72 -9.30 -9.54
CA TYR A 263 -7.49 -8.03 -8.86
C TYR A 263 -7.50 -6.83 -9.81
N GLN A 264 -8.33 -5.84 -9.52
CA GLN A 264 -8.46 -4.60 -10.29
C GLN A 264 -8.40 -3.39 -9.34
N LYS A 265 -7.71 -2.34 -9.78
CA LYS A 265 -7.72 -1.04 -9.12
C LYS A 265 -8.89 -0.22 -9.63
N VAL A 266 -9.49 0.55 -8.73
CA VAL A 266 -10.58 1.49 -9.00
C VAL A 266 -10.20 2.77 -8.24
N SER A 267 -9.44 3.64 -8.90
CA SER A 267 -9.00 4.90 -8.27
C SER A 267 -10.19 5.83 -8.03
N PHE A 268 -10.01 6.83 -7.16
CA PHE A 268 -11.07 7.81 -6.92
C PHE A 268 -11.45 8.56 -8.20
N ASP A 269 -10.47 8.88 -9.04
CA ASP A 269 -10.70 9.49 -10.35
C ASP A 269 -11.52 8.56 -11.26
N ASP A 270 -11.19 7.26 -11.30
CA ASP A 270 -11.99 6.29 -12.07
C ASP A 270 -13.44 6.22 -11.56
N MET A 271 -13.67 6.30 -10.24
CA MET A 271 -15.03 6.29 -9.66
C MET A 271 -15.83 7.54 -10.03
N SER A 272 -15.16 8.68 -10.21
CA SER A 272 -15.75 9.95 -10.66
C SER A 272 -16.11 9.93 -12.14
N GLU A 273 -15.26 9.32 -12.97
CA GLU A 273 -15.49 9.18 -14.41
C GLU A 273 -16.58 8.15 -14.73
N GLU A 274 -16.45 6.94 -14.17
CA GLU A 274 -17.39 5.85 -14.40
C GLU A 274 -17.56 4.98 -13.13
N ALA A 275 -18.79 4.99 -12.60
CA ALA A 275 -19.16 4.12 -11.49
C ALA A 275 -19.00 2.64 -11.86
N LEU A 276 -18.20 1.90 -11.08
CA LEU A 276 -18.05 0.46 -11.20
C LEU A 276 -19.41 -0.22 -11.07
N LYS A 277 -19.72 -1.14 -11.98
CA LYS A 277 -20.89 -2.03 -11.92
C LYS A 277 -20.52 -3.38 -12.49
N VAL A 278 -20.23 -4.35 -11.61
CA VAL A 278 -19.78 -5.67 -12.04
C VAL A 278 -20.49 -6.76 -11.24
N THR A 279 -21.09 -7.70 -11.96
CA THR A 279 -21.66 -8.93 -11.37
C THR A 279 -20.59 -10.04 -11.36
N THR A 280 -20.44 -10.72 -10.23
CA THR A 280 -19.48 -11.81 -10.05
C THR A 280 -20.01 -12.82 -9.03
N THR A 281 -19.69 -14.10 -9.18
CA THR A 281 -19.84 -15.07 -8.08
C THR A 281 -18.73 -14.84 -7.06
N GLY A 282 -19.08 -14.74 -5.78
CA GLY A 282 -18.16 -14.36 -4.71
C GLY A 282 -17.59 -12.96 -4.93
N GLY A 283 -16.27 -12.87 -4.99
CA GLY A 283 -15.55 -11.60 -5.12
C GLY A 283 -15.48 -10.81 -3.82
N TRP A 284 -14.89 -9.62 -3.89
CA TRP A 284 -14.85 -8.68 -2.77
C TRP A 284 -14.54 -7.26 -3.26
N ALA A 285 -14.92 -6.28 -2.45
CA ALA A 285 -14.64 -4.86 -2.68
C ALA A 285 -13.93 -4.26 -1.47
N ALA A 286 -12.90 -3.46 -1.70
CA ALA A 286 -12.02 -2.97 -0.65
C ALA A 286 -11.49 -1.56 -0.93
N MET A 287 -11.02 -0.91 0.13
CA MET A 287 -10.20 0.30 0.06
C MET A 287 -8.88 0.02 0.77
N ILE A 288 -7.79 0.40 0.12
CA ILE A 288 -6.43 0.13 0.61
C ILE A 288 -5.67 1.43 0.82
N GLN A 289 -4.71 1.39 1.73
CA GLN A 289 -3.73 2.44 1.97
C GLN A 289 -2.39 1.79 2.27
N HIS A 290 -1.36 2.61 2.51
CA HIS A 290 -0.04 2.10 2.87
C HIS A 290 -0.14 1.19 4.11
N TYR A 291 0.30 -0.06 3.97
CA TYR A 291 0.26 -1.14 4.97
C TYR A 291 -1.11 -1.69 5.42
N PHE A 292 -2.23 -1.00 5.18
CA PHE A 292 -3.54 -1.39 5.72
C PHE A 292 -4.61 -1.50 4.63
N ALA A 293 -5.63 -2.33 4.89
CA ALA A 293 -6.75 -2.54 3.99
C ALA A 293 -8.05 -2.70 4.79
N SER A 294 -9.16 -2.29 4.18
CA SER A 294 -10.50 -2.71 4.61
C SER A 294 -11.25 -3.30 3.43
N ALA A 295 -11.90 -4.45 3.61
CA ALA A 295 -12.55 -5.19 2.55
C ALA A 295 -13.87 -5.79 3.02
N TRP A 296 -14.95 -5.58 2.27
CA TRP A 296 -16.17 -6.36 2.41
C TRP A 296 -16.10 -7.59 1.48
N VAL A 297 -16.24 -8.75 2.10
CA VAL A 297 -16.23 -10.07 1.46
C VAL A 297 -17.63 -10.67 1.60
N PRO A 298 -18.46 -10.64 0.54
CA PRO A 298 -19.72 -11.37 0.51
C PRO A 298 -19.51 -12.90 0.41
N PRO A 299 -20.56 -13.72 0.54
CA PRO A 299 -20.45 -15.18 0.42
C PRO A 299 -19.87 -15.60 -0.93
N ALA A 300 -18.90 -16.53 -0.90
CA ALA A 300 -18.10 -16.92 -2.06
C ALA A 300 -18.88 -17.72 -3.12
N ASP A 301 -19.97 -18.36 -2.72
CA ASP A 301 -20.85 -19.20 -3.54
C ASP A 301 -22.08 -18.45 -4.08
N GLN A 302 -22.25 -17.18 -3.70
CA GLN A 302 -23.37 -16.35 -4.13
C GLN A 302 -22.97 -15.44 -5.29
N GLU A 303 -23.90 -15.17 -6.22
CA GLU A 303 -23.75 -14.04 -7.13
C GLU A 303 -23.79 -12.74 -6.33
N ASN A 304 -22.91 -11.79 -6.61
CA ASN A 304 -22.85 -10.48 -5.96
C ASN A 304 -22.63 -9.41 -7.02
N ASN A 305 -23.12 -8.21 -6.73
CA ASN A 305 -22.93 -7.05 -7.59
C ASN A 305 -22.00 -6.06 -6.88
N LEU A 306 -20.77 -5.94 -7.38
CA LEU A 306 -19.79 -4.97 -6.91
C LEU A 306 -20.07 -3.61 -7.56
N TYR A 307 -19.97 -2.56 -6.77
CA TYR A 307 -20.20 -1.20 -7.24
C TYR A 307 -19.26 -0.19 -6.61
N SER A 308 -19.10 0.95 -7.29
CA SER A 308 -18.52 2.17 -6.73
C SER A 308 -19.41 3.37 -7.04
N LYS A 309 -19.24 4.45 -6.28
CA LYS A 309 -19.99 5.70 -6.48
C LYS A 309 -19.27 6.87 -5.84
N GLU A 310 -19.16 7.98 -6.56
CA GLU A 310 -18.88 9.28 -5.97
C GLU A 310 -20.18 9.92 -5.45
N LEU A 311 -20.13 10.47 -4.24
CA LEU A 311 -21.17 11.29 -3.66
C LEU A 311 -20.87 12.77 -3.93
N LYS A 312 -21.92 13.60 -4.05
CA LYS A 312 -21.80 15.03 -4.39
C LYS A 312 -20.92 15.87 -3.45
N ASP A 313 -20.63 15.38 -2.26
CA ASP A 313 -19.79 16.03 -1.25
C ASP A 313 -18.34 15.54 -1.24
N GLY A 314 -17.88 14.89 -2.32
CA GLY A 314 -16.50 14.43 -2.48
C GLY A 314 -16.16 13.18 -1.68
N ARG A 315 -17.17 12.46 -1.18
CA ARG A 315 -17.01 11.15 -0.55
C ARG A 315 -17.17 10.04 -1.59
N TYR A 316 -16.41 8.97 -1.42
CA TYR A 316 -16.42 7.83 -2.32
C TYR A 316 -16.91 6.58 -1.62
N LEU A 317 -17.74 5.81 -2.34
CA LEU A 317 -18.28 4.54 -1.92
C LEU A 317 -17.71 3.42 -2.79
N ILE A 318 -17.39 2.30 -2.14
CA ILE A 318 -17.18 1.03 -2.84
C ILE A 318 -17.80 -0.09 -2.01
N GLY A 319 -18.45 -1.04 -2.66
CA GLY A 319 -19.19 -2.06 -1.93
C GLY A 319 -19.75 -3.16 -2.81
N SER A 320 -20.64 -3.95 -2.22
CA SER A 320 -21.39 -4.99 -2.91
C SER A 320 -22.82 -5.09 -2.40
N TYR A 321 -23.71 -5.62 -3.24
CA TYR A 321 -25.05 -6.04 -2.83
C TYR A 321 -25.42 -7.41 -3.40
N SER A 322 -26.25 -8.13 -2.64
CA SER A 322 -26.72 -9.46 -2.99
C SER A 322 -27.83 -9.42 -4.06
N PRO A 323 -28.16 -10.56 -4.67
CA PRO A 323 -29.42 -10.80 -5.35
C PRO A 323 -30.60 -10.48 -4.44
N SER A 324 -31.74 -10.18 -5.06
CA SER A 324 -32.99 -10.00 -4.33
C SER A 324 -33.44 -11.35 -3.78
N MET A 325 -33.72 -11.39 -2.49
CA MET A 325 -34.14 -12.58 -1.76
C MET A 325 -35.52 -12.33 -1.16
N THR A 326 -36.37 -13.36 -1.16
CA THR A 326 -37.72 -13.31 -0.61
C THR A 326 -37.83 -14.13 0.68
N VAL A 327 -38.28 -13.50 1.76
CA VAL A 327 -38.57 -14.11 3.07
C VAL A 327 -40.07 -14.21 3.25
N GLN A 328 -40.59 -15.44 3.26
CA GLN A 328 -42.01 -15.70 3.46
C GLN A 328 -42.47 -15.28 4.87
N ASN A 329 -43.78 -15.10 5.05
CA ASN A 329 -44.33 -14.82 6.37
C ASN A 329 -44.08 -16.00 7.32
N ASN A 330 -43.77 -15.70 8.58
CA ASN A 330 -43.29 -16.62 9.62
C ASN A 330 -41.97 -17.35 9.28
N ALA A 331 -41.23 -16.88 8.28
CA ALA A 331 -39.91 -17.42 7.95
C ALA A 331 -38.79 -16.52 8.48
N THR A 332 -37.61 -17.11 8.65
CA THR A 332 -36.38 -16.42 8.96
C THR A 332 -35.35 -16.71 7.88
N MET A 333 -34.63 -15.69 7.44
CA MET A 333 -33.53 -15.83 6.48
C MET A 333 -32.26 -15.20 7.03
N GLN A 334 -31.14 -15.87 6.79
CA GLN A 334 -29.80 -15.43 7.19
C GLN A 334 -29.04 -14.89 6.00
N PHE A 335 -28.32 -13.80 6.25
CA PHE A 335 -27.49 -13.04 5.36
C PHE A 335 -26.13 -12.92 6.02
N SER A 336 -25.04 -13.17 5.29
CA SER A 336 -23.69 -13.13 5.88
C SER A 336 -22.76 -12.29 5.02
N ALA A 337 -21.82 -11.62 5.68
CA ALA A 337 -20.68 -10.96 5.07
C ALA A 337 -19.53 -10.95 6.05
N GLN A 338 -18.32 -10.72 5.54
CA GLN A 338 -17.14 -10.58 6.37
C GLN A 338 -16.45 -9.25 6.05
N LEU A 339 -16.13 -8.49 7.09
CA LEU A 339 -15.30 -7.29 6.98
C LEU A 339 -13.89 -7.65 7.41
N PHE A 340 -12.92 -7.48 6.51
CA PHE A 340 -11.53 -7.36 6.91
C PHE A 340 -11.23 -5.88 7.19
N ALA A 341 -10.58 -5.55 8.30
CA ALA A 341 -10.12 -4.20 8.61
C ALA A 341 -8.81 -4.27 9.42
N GLY A 342 -7.67 -4.18 8.73
CA GLY A 342 -6.39 -4.44 9.37
C GLY A 342 -5.15 -4.36 8.49
N PRO A 343 -4.00 -4.84 8.98
CA PRO A 343 -2.71 -4.84 8.29
C PRO A 343 -2.69 -5.82 7.12
N LYS A 344 -1.99 -5.48 6.04
CA LYS A 344 -1.91 -6.30 4.82
C LYS A 344 -0.94 -7.48 4.95
N ILE A 345 -1.27 -8.43 5.82
CA ILE A 345 -0.50 -9.65 6.07
C ILE A 345 -0.98 -10.74 5.12
N GLN A 346 -0.20 -11.08 4.10
CA GLN A 346 -0.64 -11.96 3.00
C GLN A 346 -1.21 -13.32 3.47
N PRO A 347 -0.54 -14.09 4.35
CA PRO A 347 -1.09 -15.38 4.80
C PRO A 347 -2.39 -15.27 5.62
N VAL A 348 -2.67 -14.11 6.21
CA VAL A 348 -3.92 -13.85 6.93
C VAL A 348 -5.01 -13.48 5.94
N MET A 349 -4.70 -12.62 4.98
CA MET A 349 -5.64 -12.18 3.94
C MET A 349 -6.08 -13.32 3.02
N GLU A 350 -5.16 -14.20 2.63
CA GLU A 350 -5.47 -15.38 1.81
C GLU A 350 -6.48 -16.33 2.49
N LYS A 351 -6.47 -16.42 3.82
CA LYS A 351 -7.45 -17.19 4.60
C LYS A 351 -8.82 -16.51 4.71
N VAL A 352 -8.87 -15.19 4.51
CA VAL A 352 -10.11 -14.41 4.57
C VAL A 352 -10.86 -14.51 3.25
N ALA A 353 -10.17 -14.27 2.13
CA ALA A 353 -10.76 -14.40 0.80
C ALA A 353 -9.67 -14.63 -0.25
N THR A 354 -9.99 -15.44 -1.26
CA THR A 354 -9.11 -15.66 -2.40
C THR A 354 -8.73 -14.34 -3.06
N GLY A 355 -7.43 -14.13 -3.29
CA GLY A 355 -6.91 -12.95 -3.97
C GLY A 355 -6.79 -11.71 -3.09
N LEU A 356 -7.28 -11.73 -1.84
CA LEU A 356 -7.19 -10.57 -0.94
C LEU A 356 -5.73 -10.22 -0.60
N GLU A 357 -4.82 -11.19 -0.66
CA GLU A 357 -3.38 -10.97 -0.51
C GLU A 357 -2.76 -10.14 -1.66
N LEU A 358 -3.44 -10.02 -2.81
CA LEU A 358 -3.02 -9.18 -3.94
C LEU A 358 -3.13 -7.67 -3.65
N THR A 359 -3.79 -7.29 -2.56
CA THR A 359 -3.81 -5.90 -2.06
C THR A 359 -2.44 -5.40 -1.60
N VAL A 360 -1.49 -6.32 -1.36
CA VAL A 360 -0.07 -6.00 -1.25
C VAL A 360 0.47 -5.81 -2.66
N ASP A 361 0.36 -4.58 -3.15
CA ASP A 361 0.67 -4.24 -4.52
C ASP A 361 2.17 -4.02 -4.75
N TYR A 362 2.82 -5.01 -5.34
CA TYR A 362 4.22 -4.93 -5.77
C TYR A 362 4.37 -4.41 -7.21
N SER A 363 3.33 -3.76 -7.75
CA SER A 363 3.27 -3.23 -9.10
C SER A 363 3.53 -4.31 -10.16
N VAL A 364 4.04 -3.92 -11.34
CA VAL A 364 4.37 -4.80 -12.47
C VAL A 364 5.36 -5.91 -12.07
N LEU A 365 6.09 -5.74 -10.96
CA LEU A 365 7.10 -6.67 -10.47
C LEU A 365 6.55 -7.70 -9.48
N THR A 366 5.24 -7.83 -9.33
CA THR A 366 4.60 -8.80 -8.41
C THR A 366 5.08 -10.24 -8.60
N PHE A 367 5.34 -10.66 -9.85
CA PHE A 367 5.87 -12.01 -10.14
C PHE A 367 7.28 -12.26 -9.58
N VAL A 368 8.08 -11.20 -9.36
CA VAL A 368 9.39 -11.26 -8.70
C VAL A 368 9.25 -11.00 -7.20
N GLY A 369 8.38 -10.06 -6.82
CA GLY A 369 8.15 -9.66 -5.44
C GLY A 369 7.60 -10.78 -4.58
N LYS A 370 6.61 -11.56 -5.06
CA LYS A 370 6.02 -12.68 -4.31
C LYS A 370 7.05 -13.76 -3.91
N PRO A 371 7.90 -14.29 -4.82
CA PRO A 371 8.97 -15.21 -4.45
C PRO A 371 9.97 -14.62 -3.45
N ILE A 372 10.32 -13.34 -3.59
CA ILE A 372 11.22 -12.65 -2.66
C ILE A 372 10.59 -12.53 -1.27
N TYR A 373 9.31 -12.13 -1.18
CA TYR A 373 8.56 -12.06 0.07
C TYR A 373 8.43 -13.43 0.75
N TRP A 374 8.15 -14.48 -0.03
CA TRP A 374 8.12 -15.86 0.47
C TRP A 374 9.47 -16.27 1.07
N LEU A 375 10.57 -15.99 0.37
CA LEU A 375 11.91 -16.33 0.84
C LEU A 375 12.30 -15.51 2.08
N LEU A 376 11.94 -14.22 2.13
CA LEU A 376 12.12 -13.35 3.30
C LEU A 376 11.42 -13.94 4.53
N ASN A 377 10.14 -14.29 4.40
CA ASN A 377 9.38 -14.92 5.49
C ASN A 377 9.98 -16.27 5.91
N LYS A 378 10.41 -17.07 4.94
CA LYS A 378 11.00 -18.37 5.22
C LYS A 378 12.30 -18.25 5.99
N ILE A 379 13.18 -17.30 5.63
CA ILE A 379 14.42 -17.06 6.38
C ILE A 379 14.09 -16.46 7.75
N HIS A 380 13.17 -15.49 7.80
CA HIS A 380 12.70 -14.88 9.03
C HIS A 380 12.18 -15.91 10.03
N SER A 381 11.46 -16.94 9.60
CA SER A 381 10.96 -17.98 10.51
C SER A 381 12.05 -18.84 11.14
N PHE A 382 13.27 -18.86 10.58
CA PHE A 382 14.43 -19.52 11.17
C PHE A 382 15.28 -18.58 12.06
N VAL A 383 15.46 -17.32 11.64
CA VAL A 383 16.37 -16.37 12.33
C VAL A 383 15.67 -15.42 13.30
N GLY A 384 14.36 -15.23 13.16
CA GLY A 384 13.53 -14.35 14.02
C GLY A 384 13.82 -12.86 13.90
N ASN A 385 14.52 -12.41 12.85
CA ASN A 385 14.90 -11.00 12.66
C ASN A 385 14.90 -10.60 11.18
N TRP A 386 14.16 -9.55 10.86
CA TRP A 386 13.93 -9.11 9.48
C TRP A 386 15.20 -8.57 8.79
N GLY A 387 16.13 -7.95 9.52
CA GLY A 387 17.39 -7.49 8.93
C GLY A 387 18.31 -8.65 8.56
N PHE A 388 18.37 -9.71 9.38
CA PHE A 388 19.05 -10.95 8.99
C PHE A 388 18.34 -11.68 7.84
N ALA A 389 17.01 -11.60 7.76
CA ALA A 389 16.27 -12.13 6.61
C ALA A 389 16.64 -11.39 5.31
N ILE A 390 16.77 -10.06 5.34
CA ILE A 390 17.25 -9.26 4.20
C ILE A 390 18.66 -9.69 3.79
N ILE A 391 19.58 -9.86 4.75
CA ILE A 391 20.94 -10.36 4.49
C ILE A 391 20.90 -11.73 3.80
N GLY A 392 20.10 -12.66 4.33
CA GLY A 392 19.97 -14.02 3.80
C GLY A 392 19.42 -14.03 2.37
N VAL A 393 18.36 -13.27 2.09
CA VAL A 393 17.81 -13.13 0.73
C VAL A 393 18.83 -12.54 -0.23
N THR A 394 19.58 -11.53 0.22
CA THR A 394 20.67 -10.94 -0.59
C THR A 394 21.71 -11.98 -0.97
N MET A 395 22.10 -12.84 -0.03
CA MET A 395 23.04 -13.94 -0.29
C MET A 395 22.46 -14.96 -1.28
N CYS A 396 21.20 -15.36 -1.13
CA CYS A 396 20.53 -16.29 -2.05
C CYS A 396 20.48 -15.74 -3.48
N ILE A 397 20.10 -14.46 -3.63
CA ILE A 397 20.07 -13.78 -4.94
C ILE A 397 21.47 -13.71 -5.54
N LYS A 398 22.50 -13.37 -4.74
CA LYS A 398 23.89 -13.35 -5.20
C LYS A 398 24.39 -14.72 -5.66
N LEU A 399 24.00 -15.78 -4.95
CA LEU A 399 24.34 -17.15 -5.33
C LEU A 399 23.64 -17.55 -6.64
N LEU A 400 22.36 -17.21 -6.80
CA LEU A 400 21.61 -17.45 -8.03
C LEU A 400 22.27 -16.78 -9.26
N PHE A 401 22.71 -15.53 -9.11
CA PHE A 401 23.37 -14.78 -10.18
C PHE A 401 24.91 -14.89 -10.15
N PHE A 402 25.47 -15.83 -9.37
CA PHE A 402 26.91 -15.99 -9.23
C PHE A 402 27.64 -16.23 -10.57
N PRO A 403 27.26 -17.19 -11.43
CA PRO A 403 27.99 -17.46 -12.67
C PRO A 403 27.99 -16.25 -13.61
N LEU A 404 26.89 -15.51 -13.63
CA LEU A 404 26.74 -14.31 -14.44
C LEU A 404 27.60 -13.16 -13.92
N SER A 405 27.56 -12.93 -12.61
CA SER A 405 28.41 -11.92 -11.94
C SER A 405 29.89 -12.24 -12.15
N GLN A 406 30.27 -13.52 -12.06
CA GLN A 406 31.62 -13.99 -12.31
C GLN A 406 32.09 -13.70 -13.74
N ALA A 407 31.25 -13.95 -14.75
CA ALA A 407 31.56 -13.64 -16.15
C ALA A 407 31.79 -12.13 -16.37
N SER A 408 30.93 -11.29 -15.76
CA SER A 408 31.08 -9.84 -15.80
C SER A 408 32.37 -9.36 -15.14
N PHE A 409 32.66 -9.82 -13.91
CA PHE A 409 33.87 -9.46 -13.18
C PHE A 409 35.14 -9.91 -13.92
N LYS A 410 35.12 -11.08 -14.57
CA LYS A 410 36.21 -11.54 -15.43
C LYS A 410 36.45 -10.61 -16.62
N SER A 411 35.38 -10.13 -17.27
CA SER A 411 35.49 -9.15 -18.36
C SER A 411 36.10 -7.83 -17.87
N MET A 412 35.63 -7.34 -16.70
CA MET A 412 36.14 -6.10 -16.11
C MET A 412 37.61 -6.19 -15.69
N ALA A 413 38.04 -7.31 -15.11
CA ALA A 413 39.44 -7.53 -14.76
C ALA A 413 40.36 -7.55 -16.00
N LYS A 414 39.93 -8.19 -17.09
CA LYS A 414 40.67 -8.13 -18.37
C LYS A 414 40.72 -6.71 -18.94
N MET A 415 39.60 -5.99 -18.89
CA MET A 415 39.53 -4.58 -19.29
C MET A 415 40.51 -3.71 -18.48
N ARG A 416 40.66 -4.01 -17.18
CA ARG A 416 41.64 -3.37 -16.30
C ARG A 416 43.08 -3.65 -16.73
N LYS A 417 43.41 -4.91 -17.09
CA LYS A 417 44.75 -5.32 -17.59
C LYS A 417 45.14 -4.56 -18.88
N ILE A 418 44.19 -4.28 -19.77
CA ILE A 418 44.46 -3.58 -21.06
C ILE A 418 44.44 -2.05 -20.97
N GLN A 419 44.06 -1.45 -19.83
CA GLN A 419 43.98 0.01 -19.68
C GLN A 419 45.25 0.79 -20.03
N PRO A 420 46.46 0.32 -19.66
CA PRO A 420 47.69 1.05 -20.00
C PRO A 420 47.86 1.18 -21.52
N ARG A 421 47.64 0.10 -22.27
CA ARG A 421 47.69 0.09 -23.74
C ARG A 421 46.63 0.99 -24.36
N LEU A 422 45.46 1.06 -23.74
CA LEU A 422 44.37 1.91 -24.20
C LEU A 422 44.67 3.40 -23.99
N LYS A 423 45.38 3.76 -22.92
CA LYS A 423 45.92 5.12 -22.71
C LYS A 423 46.99 5.46 -23.73
N GLU A 424 47.95 4.56 -23.96
CA GLU A 424 48.96 4.75 -25.01
C GLU A 424 48.33 4.95 -26.40
N LEU A 425 47.23 4.24 -26.68
CA LEU A 425 46.49 4.38 -27.93
C LEU A 425 45.77 5.73 -28.01
N GLN A 426 45.19 6.19 -26.90
CA GLN A 426 44.56 7.51 -26.78
C GLN A 426 45.58 8.64 -26.98
N ASP A 427 46.78 8.50 -26.42
CA ASP A 427 47.86 9.48 -26.57
C ASP A 427 48.40 9.51 -28.01
N ARG A 428 48.51 8.35 -28.66
CA ARG A 428 48.95 8.24 -30.07
C ARG A 428 47.96 8.83 -31.08
N PHE A 429 46.65 8.69 -30.84
CA PHE A 429 45.59 9.11 -31.77
C PHE A 429 44.73 10.26 -31.23
N LYS A 430 45.31 11.14 -30.40
CA LYS A 430 44.59 12.23 -29.72
C LYS A 430 43.83 13.15 -30.68
N ASP A 431 44.40 13.39 -31.87
CA ASP A 431 43.85 14.29 -32.88
C ASP A 431 42.99 13.57 -33.94
N ASP A 432 42.99 12.23 -33.95
CA ASP A 432 42.24 11.40 -34.91
C ASP A 432 41.27 10.46 -34.17
N ARG A 433 40.13 11.01 -33.73
CA ARG A 433 39.07 10.28 -33.03
C ARG A 433 38.51 9.09 -33.81
N PRO A 434 38.22 9.20 -35.12
CA PRO A 434 37.75 8.05 -35.91
C PRO A 434 38.74 6.88 -35.87
N ARG A 435 40.04 7.15 -36.02
CA ARG A 435 41.07 6.13 -35.99
C ARG A 435 41.26 5.55 -34.59
N PHE A 436 41.25 6.39 -33.55
CA PHE A 436 41.26 5.94 -32.16
C PHE A 436 40.13 4.94 -31.88
N ASN A 437 38.89 5.26 -32.28
CA ASN A 437 37.74 4.37 -32.05
C ASN A 437 37.90 3.02 -32.78
N THR A 438 38.47 3.04 -33.99
CA THR A 438 38.70 1.83 -34.80
C THR A 438 39.75 0.92 -34.16
N GLU A 439 40.89 1.50 -33.78
CA GLU A 439 41.98 0.78 -33.12
C GLU A 439 41.59 0.30 -31.71
N MET A 440 40.79 1.08 -30.98
CA MET A 440 40.24 0.68 -29.68
C MET A 440 39.37 -0.58 -29.81
N MET A 441 38.48 -0.61 -30.83
CA MET A 441 37.64 -1.79 -31.07
C MET A 441 38.47 -2.98 -31.58
N ALA A 442 39.51 -2.75 -32.38
CA ALA A 442 40.45 -3.80 -32.80
C ALA A 442 41.21 -4.40 -31.61
N LEU A 443 41.63 -3.56 -30.66
CA LEU A 443 42.26 -3.98 -29.41
C LEU A 443 41.29 -4.82 -28.56
N TYR A 444 40.04 -4.37 -28.37
CA TYR A 444 39.02 -5.14 -27.65
C TYR A 444 38.75 -6.51 -28.29
N LYS A 445 38.71 -6.57 -29.63
CA LYS A 445 38.50 -7.83 -30.38
C LYS A 445 39.69 -8.77 -30.24
N THR A 446 40.91 -8.25 -30.36
CA THR A 446 42.16 -9.01 -30.22
C THR A 446 42.30 -9.60 -28.82
N GLU A 447 42.02 -8.80 -27.79
CA GLU A 447 42.10 -9.20 -26.38
C GLU A 447 40.85 -9.97 -25.89
N LYS A 448 39.85 -10.15 -26.77
CA LYS A 448 38.55 -10.81 -26.49
C LYS A 448 37.89 -10.24 -25.22
N VAL A 449 37.87 -8.91 -25.10
CA VAL A 449 37.26 -8.18 -23.99
C VAL A 449 35.95 -7.55 -24.47
N ASN A 450 34.86 -7.76 -23.74
CA ASN A 450 33.59 -7.11 -24.04
C ASN A 450 33.42 -5.83 -23.19
N PRO A 451 33.36 -4.63 -23.80
CA PRO A 451 33.17 -3.38 -23.07
C PRO A 451 31.82 -3.30 -22.35
N LEU A 452 30.78 -3.98 -22.86
CA LEU A 452 29.46 -4.07 -22.22
C LEU A 452 29.40 -5.09 -21.09
N GLY A 453 30.43 -5.92 -20.93
CA GLY A 453 30.48 -6.92 -19.85
C GLY A 453 30.40 -6.29 -18.46
N GLY A 454 30.80 -5.03 -18.29
CA GLY A 454 30.78 -4.32 -17.00
C GLY A 454 29.41 -3.77 -16.59
N CYS A 455 28.50 -3.51 -17.53
CA CYS A 455 27.16 -2.97 -17.21
C CYS A 455 26.09 -4.07 -17.04
N LEU A 456 26.37 -5.30 -17.48
CA LEU A 456 25.44 -6.42 -17.39
C LEU A 456 24.94 -6.73 -15.96
N PRO A 457 25.77 -6.69 -14.90
CA PRO A 457 25.29 -6.89 -13.53
C PRO A 457 24.33 -5.78 -13.08
N ILE A 458 24.57 -4.54 -13.51
CA ILE A 458 23.72 -3.40 -13.16
C ILE A 458 22.33 -3.58 -13.78
N LEU A 459 22.26 -4.00 -15.05
CA LEU A 459 21.00 -4.21 -15.76
C LEU A 459 20.09 -5.20 -15.04
N ILE A 460 20.65 -6.31 -14.55
CA ILE A 460 19.89 -7.37 -13.86
C ILE A 460 19.58 -6.98 -12.42
N GLN A 461 20.48 -6.20 -11.80
CA GLN A 461 20.28 -5.75 -10.44
C GLN A 461 19.17 -4.69 -10.33
N ILE A 462 18.91 -3.89 -11.37
CA ILE A 462 17.83 -2.88 -11.36
C ILE A 462 16.45 -3.53 -11.10
N PRO A 463 15.98 -4.54 -11.87
CA PRO A 463 14.71 -5.23 -11.58
C PRO A 463 14.66 -5.87 -10.19
N VAL A 464 15.75 -6.47 -9.73
CA VAL A 464 15.84 -7.10 -8.40
C VAL A 464 15.73 -6.05 -7.30
N PHE A 465 16.44 -4.94 -7.44
CA PHE A 465 16.36 -3.81 -6.52
C PHE A 465 14.96 -3.22 -6.48
N MET A 466 14.34 -2.98 -7.64
CA MET A 466 12.98 -2.46 -7.70
C MET A 466 11.98 -3.42 -7.04
N ALA A 467 12.12 -4.72 -7.27
CA ALA A 467 11.27 -5.72 -6.61
C ALA A 467 11.45 -5.68 -5.08
N LEU A 468 12.69 -5.63 -4.59
CA LEU A 468 12.97 -5.51 -3.15
C LEU A 468 12.48 -4.18 -2.57
N TYR A 469 12.60 -3.08 -3.31
CA TYR A 469 12.05 -1.78 -2.90
C TYR A 469 10.54 -1.90 -2.65
N TRP A 470 9.78 -2.44 -3.60
CA TRP A 470 8.33 -2.61 -3.46
C TRP A 470 7.99 -3.59 -2.33
N VAL A 471 8.71 -4.71 -2.23
CA VAL A 471 8.48 -5.69 -1.16
C VAL A 471 8.73 -5.07 0.21
N LEU A 472 9.88 -4.43 0.44
CA LEU A 472 10.22 -3.85 1.74
C LEU A 472 9.34 -2.64 2.09
N SER A 473 8.92 -1.86 1.09
CA SER A 473 8.11 -0.66 1.31
C SER A 473 6.63 -0.97 1.55
N GLU A 474 6.08 -2.02 0.93
CA GLU A 474 4.63 -2.32 1.03
C GLU A 474 4.30 -3.38 2.10
N THR A 475 5.30 -4.12 2.56
CA THR A 475 5.10 -5.22 3.51
C THR A 475 5.06 -4.67 4.95
N VAL A 476 3.89 -4.79 5.59
CA VAL A 476 3.62 -4.27 6.93
C VAL A 476 4.48 -4.89 8.01
N GLU A 477 5.00 -6.09 7.81
CA GLU A 477 5.87 -6.79 8.75
C GLU A 477 7.23 -6.10 8.94
N PHE A 478 7.68 -5.28 7.98
CA PHE A 478 8.89 -4.46 8.14
C PHE A 478 8.64 -3.14 8.86
N ARG A 479 7.38 -2.70 8.95
CA ARG A 479 7.01 -1.49 9.67
C ARG A 479 7.46 -1.64 11.12
N GLN A 480 8.33 -0.75 11.58
CA GLN A 480 8.81 -0.74 12.98
C GLN A 480 9.53 -2.03 13.41
N ALA A 481 10.02 -2.82 12.43
CA ALA A 481 10.80 -4.01 12.66
C ALA A 481 12.25 -3.66 13.02
N PRO A 482 12.77 -4.13 14.17
CA PRO A 482 14.15 -3.87 14.55
C PRO A 482 15.14 -4.75 13.77
N PHE A 483 16.37 -4.26 13.63
CA PHE A 483 17.49 -5.06 13.15
C PHE A 483 18.54 -5.25 14.25
N LEU A 484 19.50 -4.33 14.36
CA LEU A 484 20.63 -4.38 15.29
C LEU A 484 21.14 -2.96 15.58
N LEU A 485 21.74 -2.77 16.75
CA LEU A 485 22.34 -1.52 17.21
C LEU A 485 21.32 -0.36 17.23
N TRP A 486 21.51 0.66 16.40
CA TRP A 486 20.64 1.84 16.34
C TRP A 486 19.43 1.69 15.40
N ILE A 487 19.44 0.66 14.53
CA ILE A 487 18.36 0.40 13.58
C ILE A 487 17.24 -0.38 14.30
N GLN A 488 16.24 0.35 14.79
CA GLN A 488 15.04 -0.22 15.43
C GLN A 488 13.80 -0.21 14.53
N ASP A 489 13.90 0.35 13.34
CA ASP A 489 12.86 0.36 12.32
C ASP A 489 13.49 0.27 10.94
N LEU A 490 13.21 -0.81 10.22
CA LEU A 490 13.72 -1.07 8.86
C LEU A 490 12.94 -0.32 7.77
N SER A 491 11.75 0.18 8.09
CA SER A 491 10.81 0.80 7.13
C SER A 491 11.01 2.31 6.97
N ILE A 492 11.74 2.95 7.89
CA ILE A 492 12.07 4.37 7.86
C ILE A 492 13.56 4.58 7.57
N GLU A 493 13.96 5.82 7.32
CA GLU A 493 15.37 6.20 7.15
C GLU A 493 16.23 5.92 8.39
N ASP A 494 17.53 5.71 8.19
CA ASP A 494 18.47 5.53 9.31
C ASP A 494 18.51 6.81 10.18
N PRO A 495 18.16 6.75 11.48
CA PRO A 495 18.12 7.92 12.36
C PRO A 495 19.45 8.67 12.53
N PHE A 496 20.58 8.04 12.20
CA PHE A 496 21.92 8.64 12.22
C PHE A 496 22.56 8.75 10.84
N TYR A 497 21.86 8.31 9.77
CA TYR A 497 22.36 8.31 8.40
C TYR A 497 23.70 7.58 8.20
N LEU A 498 24.06 6.66 9.11
CA LEU A 498 25.33 5.91 9.06
C LEU A 498 25.29 4.84 7.96
N LEU A 499 24.18 4.12 7.81
CA LEU A 499 23.99 3.11 6.77
C LEU A 499 24.19 3.68 5.36
N PRO A 500 23.57 4.82 4.97
CA PRO A 500 23.82 5.46 3.69
C PRO A 500 25.30 5.85 3.48
N ILE A 501 25.99 6.33 4.51
CA ILE A 501 27.43 6.67 4.42
C ILE A 501 28.27 5.41 4.18
N VAL A 502 28.00 4.32 4.93
CA VAL A 502 28.67 3.03 4.73
C VAL A 502 28.38 2.49 3.33
N MET A 503 27.16 2.64 2.84
CA MET A 503 26.76 2.30 1.48
C MET A 503 27.58 3.10 0.46
N GLY A 504 27.70 4.42 0.62
CA GLY A 504 28.54 5.28 -0.23
C GLY A 504 30.01 4.90 -0.26
N ILE A 505 30.59 4.60 0.92
CA ILE A 505 31.96 4.11 1.04
C ILE A 505 32.12 2.78 0.29
N SER A 506 31.18 1.84 0.47
CA SER A 506 31.20 0.56 -0.23
C SER A 506 31.09 0.73 -1.75
N MET A 507 30.24 1.64 -2.24
CA MET A 507 30.13 1.97 -3.66
C MET A 507 31.44 2.55 -4.20
N LYS A 508 32.09 3.43 -3.45
CA LYS A 508 33.40 4.00 -3.83
C LYS A 508 34.47 2.92 -3.93
N ILE A 509 34.51 1.98 -2.98
CA ILE A 509 35.43 0.84 -3.01
C ILE A 509 35.15 -0.04 -4.23
N GLN A 510 33.88 -0.42 -4.44
CA GLN A 510 33.48 -1.24 -5.58
C GLN A 510 33.80 -0.57 -6.91
N GLN A 511 33.54 0.73 -7.04
CA GLN A 511 33.90 1.51 -8.22
C GLN A 511 35.40 1.54 -8.47
N GLY A 512 36.23 1.60 -7.43
CA GLY A 512 37.69 1.52 -7.56
C GLY A 512 38.20 0.17 -8.09
N LEU A 513 37.40 -0.89 -8.00
CA LEU A 513 37.71 -2.19 -8.61
C LEU A 513 37.37 -2.22 -10.11
N ASN A 514 36.47 -1.36 -10.57
CA ASN A 514 36.08 -1.27 -11.98
C ASN A 514 37.13 -0.53 -12.82
N PRO A 515 37.27 -0.86 -14.11
CA PRO A 515 38.13 -0.12 -15.04
C PRO A 515 37.67 1.34 -15.17
N ALA A 516 38.60 2.29 -15.11
CA ALA A 516 38.28 3.72 -15.20
C ALA A 516 37.87 4.11 -16.64
N PRO A 517 36.82 4.92 -16.85
CA PRO A 517 36.53 5.44 -18.19
C PRO A 517 37.73 6.19 -18.77
N ILE A 518 37.93 6.05 -20.08
CA ILE A 518 38.99 6.74 -20.83
C ILE A 518 38.68 8.23 -20.93
N ASP A 519 37.40 8.58 -21.07
CA ASP A 519 36.94 9.97 -21.09
C ASP A 519 37.04 10.57 -19.66
N PRO A 520 37.85 11.64 -19.46
CA PRO A 520 37.99 12.28 -18.16
C PRO A 520 36.68 12.85 -17.61
N ILE A 521 35.73 13.22 -18.48
CA ILE A 521 34.41 13.71 -18.06
C ILE A 521 33.60 12.56 -17.48
N GLN A 522 33.50 11.44 -18.20
CA GLN A 522 32.81 10.23 -17.72
C GLN A 522 33.44 9.70 -16.42
N ALA A 523 34.77 9.74 -16.31
CA ALA A 523 35.47 9.37 -15.08
C ALA A 523 35.14 10.30 -13.90
N LYS A 524 35.02 11.62 -14.14
CA LYS A 524 34.62 12.59 -13.11
C LYS A 524 33.16 12.36 -12.67
N VAL A 525 32.25 12.13 -13.62
CA VAL A 525 30.84 11.80 -13.33
C VAL A 525 30.74 10.53 -12.49
N MET A 526 31.47 9.48 -12.87
CA MET A 526 31.52 8.23 -12.11
C MET A 526 31.98 8.47 -10.67
N LYS A 527 33.03 9.26 -10.44
CA LYS A 527 33.50 9.58 -9.07
C LYS A 527 32.46 10.31 -8.22
N MET A 528 31.50 11.01 -8.84
CA MET A 528 30.40 11.67 -8.13
C MET A 528 29.25 10.72 -7.78
N PHE A 529 29.09 9.60 -8.49
CA PHE A 529 27.98 8.66 -8.25
C PHE A 529 27.88 8.19 -6.80
N PRO A 530 28.95 7.72 -6.13
CA PRO A 530 28.85 7.31 -4.73
C PRO A 530 28.30 8.44 -3.82
N ILE A 531 28.67 9.69 -4.08
CA ILE A 531 28.19 10.85 -3.30
C ILE A 531 26.72 11.10 -3.57
N VAL A 532 26.33 11.18 -4.85
CA VAL A 532 24.94 11.42 -5.26
C VAL A 532 24.01 10.31 -4.73
N PHE A 533 24.42 9.05 -4.87
CA PHE A 533 23.65 7.92 -4.35
C PHE A 533 23.61 7.89 -2.83
N THR A 534 24.69 8.29 -2.13
CA THR A 534 24.65 8.44 -0.67
C THR A 534 23.58 9.42 -0.26
N VAL A 535 23.56 10.62 -0.86
CA VAL A 535 22.55 11.65 -0.57
C VAL A 535 21.14 11.16 -0.91
N PHE A 536 20.98 10.48 -2.03
CA PHE A 536 19.70 9.91 -2.44
C PHE A 536 19.18 8.88 -1.41
N PHE A 537 20.04 7.98 -0.94
CA PHE A 537 19.67 6.93 0.01
C PHE A 537 19.55 7.41 1.47
N LEU A 538 19.81 8.69 1.77
CA LEU A 538 19.50 9.28 3.08
C LEU A 538 18.01 9.21 3.40
N PHE A 539 17.16 9.33 2.38
CA PHE A 539 15.70 9.40 2.50
C PHE A 539 15.01 8.05 2.25
N PHE A 540 15.77 6.95 2.19
CA PHE A 540 15.24 5.62 1.89
C PHE A 540 15.16 4.75 3.15
N PRO A 541 14.22 3.78 3.20
CA PRO A 541 14.12 2.82 4.29
C PRO A 541 15.46 2.12 4.58
N ALA A 542 15.83 2.06 5.85
CA ALA A 542 17.09 1.48 6.31
C ALA A 542 17.24 0.01 5.88
N GLY A 543 16.15 -0.74 5.76
CA GLY A 543 16.17 -2.11 5.25
C GLY A 543 16.64 -2.21 3.79
N LEU A 544 16.25 -1.24 2.95
CA LEU A 544 16.72 -1.19 1.57
C LEU A 544 18.19 -0.77 1.48
N VAL A 545 18.61 0.18 2.31
CA VAL A 545 20.02 0.59 2.39
C VAL A 545 20.88 -0.59 2.87
N LEU A 546 20.40 -1.35 3.86
CA LEU A 546 21.05 -2.57 4.37
C LEU A 546 21.25 -3.59 3.26
N TYR A 547 20.20 -3.88 2.47
CA TYR A 547 20.32 -4.74 1.29
C TYR A 547 21.47 -4.29 0.38
N TRP A 548 21.54 -2.98 0.10
CA TRP A 548 22.55 -2.43 -0.80
C TRP A 548 23.97 -2.57 -0.24
N VAL A 549 24.17 -2.28 1.05
CA VAL A 549 25.47 -2.45 1.74
C VAL A 549 25.95 -3.90 1.63
N ILE A 550 25.07 -4.86 1.92
CA ILE A 550 25.40 -6.28 1.88
C ILE A 550 25.67 -6.73 0.44
N ASN A 551 24.85 -6.28 -0.52
CA ASN A 551 25.04 -6.55 -1.94
C ASN A 551 26.41 -6.04 -2.44
N ASN A 552 26.80 -4.81 -2.08
CA ASN A 552 28.08 -4.24 -2.45
C ASN A 552 29.23 -5.01 -1.80
N THR A 553 29.10 -5.33 -0.51
CA THR A 553 30.12 -6.07 0.25
C THR A 553 30.42 -7.42 -0.40
N LEU A 554 29.38 -8.20 -0.71
CA LEU A 554 29.52 -9.48 -1.40
C LEU A 554 30.14 -9.32 -2.80
N SER A 555 29.73 -8.27 -3.52
CA SER A 555 30.28 -7.99 -4.86
C SER A 555 31.76 -7.60 -4.80
N ILE A 556 32.17 -6.78 -3.83
CA ILE A 556 33.57 -6.39 -3.60
C ILE A 556 34.42 -7.62 -3.32
N ILE A 557 33.94 -8.52 -2.44
CA ILE A 557 34.65 -9.76 -2.11
C ILE A 557 34.82 -10.61 -3.36
N GLN A 558 33.73 -10.89 -4.09
CA GLN A 558 33.77 -11.71 -5.31
C GLN A 558 34.69 -11.10 -6.38
N GLN A 559 34.54 -9.80 -6.65
CA GLN A 559 35.32 -9.09 -7.66
C GLN A 559 36.80 -9.01 -7.30
N THR A 560 37.14 -8.77 -6.03
CA THR A 560 38.55 -8.71 -5.59
C THR A 560 39.25 -10.04 -5.77
N ILE A 561 38.58 -11.15 -5.46
CA ILE A 561 39.13 -12.50 -5.66
C ILE A 561 39.37 -12.76 -7.16
N ILE A 562 38.38 -12.48 -8.01
CA ILE A 562 38.48 -12.70 -9.47
C ILE A 562 39.56 -11.82 -10.12
N THR A 563 39.61 -10.53 -9.77
CA THR A 563 40.59 -9.60 -10.33
C THR A 563 42.01 -10.03 -9.97
N LYS A 564 42.26 -10.40 -8.70
CA LYS A 564 43.58 -10.90 -8.27
C LYS A 564 43.99 -12.19 -8.99
N GLN A 565 43.06 -13.09 -9.30
CA GLN A 565 43.35 -14.31 -10.04
C GLN A 565 43.76 -14.01 -11.50
N ILE A 566 43.13 -13.02 -12.14
CA ILE A 566 43.40 -12.64 -13.54
C ILE A 566 44.66 -11.79 -13.67
N GLU A 567 44.94 -10.89 -12.73
CA GLU A 567 46.17 -10.09 -12.71
C GLU A 567 47.42 -10.94 -12.47
N LYS A 568 47.29 -12.04 -11.69
CA LYS A 568 48.37 -13.02 -11.47
C LYS A 568 48.56 -14.00 -12.62
N ALA A 569 47.58 -14.13 -13.51
CA ALA A 569 47.71 -15.00 -14.68
C ALA A 569 48.65 -14.34 -15.70
N PRO A 570 49.66 -15.08 -16.20
CA PRO A 570 50.67 -14.55 -17.13
C PRO A 570 50.03 -13.85 -18.34
#